data_AF-A0A1F8RZS6-F1
#
_entry.id   AF-A0A1F8RZS6-F1
#
_cell.length_a   1.000
_cell.length_b   1.000
_cell.length_c   1.000
_cell.angle_alpha   90.00
_cell.angle_beta   90.00
_cell.angle_gamma   90.00
#
_symmetry.space_group_name_H-M   'P 1'
#
loop_
_entity.id
_entity.type
_entity.pdbx_description
1 polymer ?
#
loop_
_entity_poly.entity_id
_entity_poly.type
_entity_poly.pdbx_seq_one_letter_code
_entity_poly.pdbx_strand_id
1 'polypeptide(L)' 'MDSELVVRQLSGRYRVRNPRLIPLYKRILDLRSRFQRLTVRHVPRGENRQADRLANEALDKRGTIEP' A
#
# COMPACT_ATOMS: atom_id res chain seq x y z
N MET A 1 7.85 -2.43 -2.10
CA MET A 1 6.56 -2.79 -1.46
C MET A 1 6.37 -4.28 -1.59
N ASP A 2 5.85 -4.94 -0.57
CA ASP A 2 5.66 -6.41 -0.49
C ASP A 2 4.29 -6.90 -0.98
N SER A 3 3.32 -6.00 -1.15
CA SER A 3 2.03 -6.35 -1.74
C SER A 3 2.10 -6.39 -3.28
N GLU A 4 2.29 -7.58 -3.83
CA GLU A 4 2.33 -7.76 -5.29
C GLU A 4 1.04 -7.26 -5.99
N LEU A 5 -0.13 -7.48 -5.38
CA LEU A 5 -1.41 -7.00 -5.90
C LEU A 5 -1.40 -5.48 -6.10
N VAL A 6 -0.98 -4.73 -5.08
CA VAL A 6 -0.98 -3.27 -5.14
C VAL A 6 0.09 -2.78 -6.12
N VAL A 7 1.26 -3.43 -6.22
CA VAL A 7 2.26 -3.11 -7.26
C VAL A 7 1.65 -3.24 -8.66
N ARG A 8 0.99 -4.38 -8.94
CA ARG A 8 0.37 -4.66 -10.25
C ARG A 8 -0.80 -3.70 -10.57
N GLN A 9 -1.54 -3.25 -9.56
CA GLN A 9 -2.59 -2.24 -9.73
C GLN A 9 -2.01 -0.86 -10.06
N LEU A 10 -0.98 -0.42 -9.33
CA LEU A 10 -0.33 0.89 -9.56
C LEU A 10 0.47 0.94 -10.86
N SER A 11 0.94 -0.21 -11.34
CA SER A 11 1.56 -0.35 -12.66
C SER A 11 0.54 -0.45 -13.81
N GLY A 12 -0.76 -0.37 -13.53
CA GLY A 12 -1.83 -0.47 -14.53
C GLY A 12 -2.04 -1.88 -15.11
N ARG A 13 -1.36 -2.91 -14.59
CA ARG A 13 -1.54 -4.29 -15.05
C ARG A 13 -2.88 -4.85 -14.59
N TYR A 14 -3.30 -4.50 -13.38
CA TYR A 14 -4.55 -4.95 -12.77
C TYR A 14 -5.51 -3.80 -12.49
N ARG A 15 -6.81 -4.07 -12.71
CA ARG A 15 -7.89 -3.13 -12.38
C ARG A 15 -8.32 -3.29 -10.92
N VAL A 16 -8.44 -2.18 -10.20
CA VAL A 16 -9.04 -2.14 -8.86
C VAL A 16 -10.55 -2.28 -8.99
N ARG A 17 -11.12 -3.37 -8.44
CA ARG A 17 -12.58 -3.62 -8.49
C ARG A 17 -13.27 -3.51 -7.14
N ASN A 18 -12.53 -3.64 -6.04
CA ASN A 18 -13.12 -3.57 -4.70
C ASN A 18 -13.61 -2.14 -4.41
N PRO A 19 -14.91 -1.93 -4.13
CA PRO A 19 -15.49 -0.60 -3.89
C PRO A 19 -14.77 0.20 -2.79
N ARG A 20 -14.27 -0.47 -1.75
CA ARG A 20 -13.52 0.18 -0.65
C ARG A 20 -12.13 0.65 -1.07
N LEU A 21 -11.54 0.01 -2.08
CA LEU A 21 -10.20 0.35 -2.59
C LEU A 21 -10.23 1.39 -3.72
N ILE A 22 -11.34 1.51 -4.45
CA ILE A 22 -11.50 2.53 -5.51
C ILE A 22 -11.18 3.95 -5.03
N PRO A 23 -11.71 4.46 -3.89
CA PRO A 23 -11.40 5.82 -3.46
C PRO A 23 -9.92 5.99 -3.09
N LEU A 24 -9.31 4.97 -2.46
CA LEU A 24 -7.87 4.99 -2.14
C LEU A 24 -7.01 5.01 -3.41
N TYR A 25 -7.38 4.21 -4.41
CA TYR A 25 -6.68 4.19 -5.69
C TYR A 25 -6.75 5.54 -6.40
N LYS A 26 -7.92 6.18 -6.45
CA LYS A 26 -8.07 7.54 -7.00
C LYS A 26 -7.15 8.53 -6.27
N ARG A 27 -7.14 8.49 -4.93
CA ARG A 27 -6.26 9.35 -4.14
C ARG A 27 -4.78 9.13 -4.45
N ILE A 28 -4.36 7.89 -4.68
CA ILE A 28 -2.99 7.59 -5.09
C ILE A 28 -2.67 8.19 -6.46
N LEU A 29 -3.59 8.14 -7.43
CA LEU A 29 -3.40 8.78 -8.74
C LEU A 29 -3.27 10.31 -8.61
N ASP A 30 -4.08 10.95 -7.76
CA ASP A 30 -3.99 12.39 -7.49
C ASP A 30 -2.68 12.77 -6.81
N LEU A 31 -2.14 11.91 -5.95
CA LEU A 31 -0.83 12.13 -5.33
C LEU A 31 0.30 11.87 -6.31
N ARG A 32 0.15 10.87 -7.19
CA ARG A 32 1.14 10.53 -8.22
C ARG A 32 1.38 11.68 -9.19
N SER A 33 0.36 12.45 -9.55
CA SER A 33 0.50 13.61 -10.44
C SER A 33 1.41 14.72 -9.88
N ARG A 34 1.67 14.71 -8.57
CA ARG A 34 2.57 15.67 -7.91
C ARG A 34 4.06 15.35 -8.12
N PHE A 35 4.39 14.17 -8.63
CA PHE A 35 5.75 13.75 -8.89
C PHE A 35 5.99 13.71 -10.40
N GLN A 36 7.15 14.21 -10.85
CA GLN A 36 7.56 14.09 -12.26
C GLN A 36 7.63 12.63 -12.73
N ARG A 37 8.06 11.73 -11.83
CA ARG A 37 8.09 10.29 -12.07
C ARG A 37 7.93 9.55 -10.74
N LEU A 38 7.05 8.54 -10.74
CA LEU A 38 6.88 7.62 -9.63
C LEU A 38 7.05 6.19 -10.14
N THR A 39 7.91 5.41 -9.50
CA THR A 39 8.11 3.99 -9.80
C THR A 39 7.81 3.17 -8.55
N VAL A 40 7.00 2.13 -8.70
CA VAL A 40 6.67 1.20 -7.63
C VAL A 40 7.20 -0.18 -8.02
N ARG A 41 7.96 -0.81 -7.14
CA ARG A 41 8.53 -2.15 -7.34
C ARG A 41 8.12 -3.09 -6.21
N HIS A 42 7.93 -4.34 -6.59
CA HIS A 42 7.76 -5.42 -5.65
C HIS A 42 9.11 -5.79 -5.02
N VAL A 43 9.13 -6.03 -3.71
CA VAL A 43 10.29 -6.55 -2.97
C VAL A 43 9.81 -7.65 -2.01
N PRO A 44 10.61 -8.67 -1.72
CA PRO A 44 10.27 -9.67 -0.71
C PRO A 44 9.94 -9.03 0.65
N ARG A 45 9.03 -9.65 1.42
CA ARG A 45 8.63 -9.13 2.75
C ARG A 45 9.81 -8.94 3.71
N GLY A 46 10.83 -9.81 3.63
CA GLY A 46 12.07 -9.69 4.41
C GLY A 46 12.88 -8.40 4.15
N GLU A 47 12.69 -7.78 2.99
CA GLU A 47 13.30 -6.49 2.62
C GLU A 47 12.44 -5.29 3.03
N ASN A 48 11.15 -5.51 3.33
CA ASN A 48 10.20 -4.47 3.76
C ASN A 48 10.02 -4.42 5.30
N ARG A 49 10.94 -5.03 6.06
CA ARG A 49 10.82 -5.24 7.52
C ARG A 49 10.55 -3.97 8.32
N GLN A 50 11.14 -2.84 7.93
CA GLN A 50 10.96 -1.59 8.68
C GLN A 50 9.51 -1.05 8.53
N ALA A 51 8.97 -1.06 7.32
CA ALA A 51 7.61 -0.63 7.07
C ALA A 51 6.58 -1.59 7.69
N ASP A 52 6.83 -2.90 7.60
CA ASP A 52 6.00 -3.94 8.23
C ASP A 52 5.95 -3.75 9.76
N ARG A 53 7.10 -3.52 10.40
CA ARG A 53 7.17 -3.25 11.84
C ARG A 53 6.34 -2.02 12.23
N LEU A 54 6.53 -0.90 11.54
CA LEU A 54 5.79 0.34 11.84
C LEU A 54 4.28 0.18 11.63
N ALA A 55 3.86 -0.58 10.62
CA ALA A 55 2.46 -0.88 10.39
C ALA A 55 1.87 -1.73 11.52
N ASN A 56 2.58 -2.78 11.95
CA ASN A 56 2.16 -3.64 13.06
C ASN A 56 2.12 -2.85 14.38
N GLU A 57 3.13 -2.05 14.70
CA GLU A 57 3.14 -1.21 15.90
C GLU A 57 1.93 -0.24 15.92
N ALA A 58 1.53 0.30 14.78
CA ALA A 58 0.36 1.17 14.69
C ALA A 58 -0.96 0.40 14.87
N LEU A 59 -1.03 -0.86 14.44
CA LEU A 59 -2.17 -1.73 14.68
C LEU A 59 -2.25 -2.14 16.15
N ASP A 60 -1.13 -2.51 16.75
CA ASP A 60 -1.03 -2.89 18.17
C ASP A 60 -1.39 -1.72 19.09
N LYS A 61 -0.94 -0.49 18.77
CA LYS A 61 -1.34 0.74 19.49
C LYS A 61 -2.82 1.07 19.35
N ARG A 62 -3.48 0.59 18.29
CA ARG A 62 -4.95 0.69 18.11
C ARG A 62 -5.67 -0.51 18.75
N GLY A 63 -4.91 -1.51 19.20
CA GLY A 63 -5.34 -2.80 19.71
C GLY A 63 -5.13 -2.98 21.22
N THR A 64 -5.27 -1.94 22.05
CA THR A 64 -5.93 -2.13 23.35
C THR A 64 -7.40 -2.46 23.10
N ILE A 65 -7.62 -3.65 22.52
CA ILE A 65 -8.81 -4.44 22.76
C ILE A 65 -8.33 -5.41 23.84
N GLU A 66 -8.63 -5.08 25.10
CA GLU A 66 -8.45 -6.02 26.20
C GLU A 66 -9.24 -7.31 25.89
N PRO A 67 -8.74 -8.48 26.35
CA PRO A 67 -9.46 -9.75 26.22
C PRO A 67 -10.82 -9.74 26.92
#